data_AF-A0A949ST56-F1
#
_entry.id   AF-A0A949ST56-F1
#
_cell.length_a   1.000
_cell.length_b   1.000
_cell.length_c   1.000
_cell.angle_alpha   90.00
_cell.angle_beta   90.00
_cell.angle_gamma   90.00
#
_symmetry.space_group_name_H-M   'P 1'
#
loop_
_entity.id
_entity.type
_entity.pdbx_description
1 polymer ?
#
loop_
_entity_poly.entity_id
_entity_poly.type
_entity_poly.pdbx_seq_one_letter_code
_entity_poly.pdbx_strand_id
1 'polypeptide(L)'
;MTKHYIWDAYFAELFDSCVQEYDDGNRDYAAWFTDEDLEYLKAIGCKERELFDFVEDHCVSDGQDPTATTALLITAVRRDYFLTVQKGVASTHVVAPSELPAKTAEVEGITWLPRIIVKARAKLRGEMDPDTMFGCGGDRAFLSKYDIHPADFLRHVWAAGDDDAKIIALVKSRA
;
A
#
# COMPACT_ATOMS: atom_id res chain seq x y z
N MET A 1 -15.10 -13.67 14.40
CA MET A 1 -13.82 -13.66 15.18
C MET A 1 -12.68 -13.88 14.20
N THR A 2 -12.06 -12.80 13.74
CA THR A 2 -10.91 -12.86 12.85
C THR A 2 -9.76 -13.63 13.50
N LYS A 3 -9.36 -14.76 12.93
CA LYS A 3 -8.24 -15.54 13.44
C LYS A 3 -6.94 -14.86 13.03
N HIS A 4 -6.35 -14.08 13.95
CA HIS A 4 -5.07 -13.38 13.73
C HIS A 4 -3.91 -14.28 13.27
N TYR A 5 -3.97 -15.58 13.54
CA TYR A 5 -2.95 -16.56 13.15
C TYR A 5 -2.91 -16.85 11.64
N ILE A 6 -4.07 -16.78 10.95
CA ILE A 6 -4.22 -17.12 9.52
C ILE A 6 -4.64 -15.92 8.69
N TRP A 7 -4.32 -14.71 9.15
CA TRP A 7 -4.78 -13.47 8.52
C TRP A 7 -4.30 -13.36 7.06
N ASP A 8 -3.13 -13.92 6.75
CA ASP A 8 -2.50 -13.94 5.44
C ASP A 8 -3.22 -14.87 4.46
N ALA A 9 -3.64 -16.06 4.92
CA ALA A 9 -4.44 -16.97 4.12
C ALA A 9 -5.80 -16.35 3.76
N TYR A 10 -6.45 -15.71 4.74
CA TYR A 10 -7.70 -15.00 4.49
C TYR A 10 -7.50 -13.82 3.51
N PHE A 11 -6.37 -13.10 3.61
CA PHE A 11 -6.05 -12.05 2.63
C PHE A 11 -5.97 -12.62 1.22
N ALA A 12 -5.27 -13.74 1.04
CA ALA A 12 -5.11 -14.36 -0.27
C ALA A 12 -6.46 -14.83 -0.85
N GLU A 13 -7.28 -15.51 -0.05
CA GLU A 13 -8.63 -15.94 -0.47
C GLU A 13 -9.53 -14.76 -0.84
N LEU A 14 -9.49 -13.68 -0.04
CA LEU A 14 -10.25 -12.46 -0.33
C LEU A 14 -9.73 -11.75 -1.59
N PHE A 15 -8.41 -11.70 -1.79
CA PHE A 15 -7.80 -11.10 -2.98
C PHE A 15 -8.23 -11.86 -4.25
N ASP A 16 -8.16 -13.19 -4.24
CA ASP A 16 -8.58 -14.03 -5.36
C ASP A 16 -10.09 -13.85 -5.66
N SER A 17 -10.92 -13.73 -4.61
CA SER A 17 -12.35 -13.45 -4.78
C SER A 17 -12.61 -12.08 -5.41
N CYS A 18 -11.84 -11.06 -5.01
CA CYS A 18 -11.91 -9.73 -5.62
C CYS A 18 -11.44 -9.72 -7.08
N VAL A 19 -10.42 -10.53 -7.43
CA VAL A 19 -9.99 -10.72 -8.83
C VAL A 19 -11.14 -11.30 -9.66
N GLN A 20 -11.87 -12.28 -9.14
CA GLN A 20 -13.04 -12.84 -9.83
C GLN A 20 -14.13 -11.78 -10.06
N GLU A 21 -14.47 -10.97 -9.05
CA GLU A 21 -15.41 -9.85 -9.21
C GLU A 21 -14.96 -8.87 -10.30
N TYR A 22 -13.67 -8.54 -10.34
CA TYR A 22 -13.11 -7.66 -11.35
C TYR A 22 -13.17 -8.30 -12.76
N ASP A 23 -12.84 -9.57 -12.90
CA ASP A 23 -12.89 -10.27 -14.19
C ASP A 23 -14.32 -10.42 -14.71
N ASP A 24 -15.30 -10.57 -13.82
CA ASP A 24 -16.74 -10.59 -14.14
C ASP A 24 -17.31 -9.20 -14.51
N GLY A 25 -16.47 -8.16 -14.51
CA GLY A 25 -16.83 -6.81 -14.91
C GLY A 25 -17.43 -5.96 -13.79
N ASN A 26 -17.48 -6.46 -12.55
CA ASN A 26 -17.88 -5.66 -11.41
C ASN A 26 -16.78 -4.64 -11.09
N ARG A 27 -17.12 -3.36 -11.04
CA ARG A 27 -16.20 -2.26 -10.66
C ARG A 27 -16.69 -1.50 -9.43
N ASP A 28 -17.85 -1.89 -8.88
CA ASP A 28 -18.39 -1.31 -7.66
C ASP A 28 -17.79 -2.03 -6.45
N TYR A 29 -16.61 -1.58 -6.05
CA TYR A 29 -15.84 -2.22 -4.97
C TYR A 29 -16.57 -2.23 -3.62
N ALA A 30 -17.53 -1.33 -3.40
CA ALA A 30 -18.33 -1.31 -2.18
C ALA A 30 -19.29 -2.52 -2.09
N ALA A 31 -19.55 -3.19 -3.23
CA ALA A 31 -20.39 -4.37 -3.31
C ALA A 31 -19.61 -5.70 -3.20
N TRP A 32 -18.27 -5.66 -3.12
CA TRP A 32 -17.42 -6.86 -3.15
C TRP A 32 -17.34 -7.59 -1.80
N PHE A 33 -17.62 -6.90 -0.71
CA PHE A 33 -17.27 -7.36 0.63
C PHE A 33 -18.51 -7.77 1.43
N THR A 34 -18.42 -8.93 2.08
CA THR A 34 -19.38 -9.32 3.11
C THR A 34 -19.11 -8.57 4.42
N ASP A 35 -20.05 -8.60 5.37
CA ASP A 35 -19.83 -8.04 6.71
C ASP A 35 -18.59 -8.66 7.42
N GLU A 36 -18.30 -9.94 7.16
CA GLU A 36 -17.12 -10.62 7.70
C GLU A 36 -15.82 -10.09 7.07
N ASP A 37 -15.83 -9.83 5.76
CA ASP A 37 -14.68 -9.23 5.05
C ASP A 37 -14.41 -7.81 5.55
N LEU A 38 -15.46 -7.03 5.78
CA LEU A 38 -15.35 -5.68 6.32
C LEU A 38 -14.78 -5.68 7.74
N GLU A 39 -15.22 -6.61 8.61
CA GLU A 39 -14.64 -6.80 9.95
C GLU A 39 -13.16 -7.19 9.86
N TYR A 40 -12.82 -8.11 8.94
CA TYR A 40 -11.45 -8.55 8.67
C TYR A 40 -10.54 -7.40 8.20
N LEU A 41 -10.94 -6.66 7.16
CA LEU A 41 -10.17 -5.55 6.60
C LEU A 41 -9.88 -4.50 7.66
N LYS A 42 -10.91 -4.17 8.46
CA LYS A 42 -10.77 -3.27 9.62
C LYS A 42 -9.78 -3.81 10.65
N ALA A 43 -9.80 -5.10 10.95
CA ALA A 43 -8.91 -5.73 11.94
C ALA A 43 -7.43 -5.71 11.51
N ILE A 44 -7.15 -5.68 10.20
CA ILE A 44 -5.78 -5.55 9.67
C ILE A 44 -5.41 -4.11 9.29
N GLY A 45 -6.32 -3.15 9.43
CA GLY A 45 -6.10 -1.74 9.10
C GLY A 45 -6.02 -1.46 7.59
N CYS A 46 -6.60 -2.33 6.76
CA CYS A 46 -6.71 -2.19 5.31
C CYS A 46 -8.07 -1.56 4.96
N LYS A 47 -8.10 -0.67 3.97
CA LYS A 47 -9.35 -0.07 3.46
C LYS A 47 -9.84 -0.85 2.23
N GLU A 48 -11.15 -0.85 2.02
CA GLU A 48 -11.77 -1.46 0.82
C GLU A 48 -11.18 -0.92 -0.48
N ARG A 49 -11.10 0.41 -0.62
CA ARG A 49 -10.50 1.06 -1.79
C ARG A 49 -9.03 0.66 -2.02
N GLU A 50 -8.28 0.50 -0.94
CA GLU A 50 -6.86 0.11 -1.00
C GLU A 50 -6.69 -1.31 -1.55
N LEU A 51 -7.56 -2.26 -1.16
CA LEU A 51 -7.55 -3.61 -1.72
C LEU A 51 -7.99 -3.59 -3.18
N PHE A 52 -9.06 -2.85 -3.50
CA PHE A 52 -9.52 -2.66 -4.87
C PHE A 52 -8.41 -2.16 -5.80
N ASP A 53 -7.68 -1.11 -5.40
CA ASP A 53 -6.62 -0.53 -6.24
C ASP A 53 -5.54 -1.57 -6.61
N PHE A 54 -5.17 -2.45 -5.66
CA PHE A 54 -4.22 -3.52 -5.95
C PHE A 54 -4.80 -4.58 -6.87
N VAL A 55 -6.07 -4.95 -6.71
CA VAL A 55 -6.75 -5.92 -7.58
C VAL A 55 -6.89 -5.37 -8.99
N GLU A 56 -7.30 -4.11 -9.14
CA GLU A 56 -7.41 -3.44 -10.43
C GLU A 56 -6.06 -3.42 -11.16
N ASP A 57 -5.00 -2.93 -10.51
CA ASP A 57 -3.66 -2.92 -11.11
C ASP A 57 -3.15 -4.35 -11.42
N HIS A 58 -3.45 -5.33 -10.56
CA HIS A 58 -3.11 -6.73 -10.77
C HIS A 58 -3.79 -7.28 -12.04
N CYS A 59 -5.11 -7.12 -12.17
CA CYS A 59 -5.85 -7.59 -13.34
C CYS A 59 -5.45 -6.85 -14.62
N VAL A 60 -5.28 -5.53 -14.58
CA VAL A 60 -4.85 -4.72 -15.73
C VAL A 60 -3.46 -5.11 -16.24
N SER A 61 -2.61 -5.65 -15.36
CA SER A 61 -1.25 -6.08 -15.69
C SER A 61 -1.13 -7.58 -15.96
N ASP A 62 -2.22 -8.30 -16.20
CA ASP A 62 -2.23 -9.78 -16.36
C ASP A 62 -1.52 -10.50 -15.19
N GLY A 63 -1.75 -9.99 -13.99
CA GLY A 63 -1.25 -10.49 -12.73
C GLY A 63 0.21 -10.17 -12.40
N GLN A 64 0.87 -9.32 -13.21
CA GLN A 64 2.32 -9.11 -13.11
C GLN A 64 2.73 -7.98 -12.15
N ASP A 65 1.96 -6.89 -12.07
CA ASP A 65 2.43 -5.68 -11.39
C ASP A 65 1.31 -4.78 -10.82
N PRO A 66 0.96 -4.91 -9.51
CA PRO A 66 1.60 -5.80 -8.53
C PRO A 66 1.09 -7.25 -8.64
N THR A 67 1.94 -8.20 -8.25
CA THR A 67 1.48 -9.57 -7.97
C THR A 67 0.61 -9.61 -6.69
N ALA A 68 -0.23 -10.64 -6.54
CA ALA A 68 -0.99 -10.87 -5.30
C ALA A 68 -0.06 -10.96 -4.07
N THR A 69 1.11 -11.60 -4.21
CA THR A 69 2.14 -11.66 -3.17
C THR A 69 2.71 -10.28 -2.82
N THR A 70 2.93 -9.42 -3.82
CA THR A 70 3.37 -8.04 -3.58
C THR A 70 2.32 -7.25 -2.80
N ALA A 71 1.04 -7.37 -3.17
CA ALA A 71 -0.08 -6.76 -2.42
C ALA A 71 -0.13 -7.28 -0.97
N LEU A 72 -0.06 -8.60 -0.77
CA LEU A 72 0.01 -9.23 0.55
C LEU A 72 1.17 -8.68 1.39
N LEU A 73 2.37 -8.60 0.83
CA LEU A 73 3.56 -8.11 1.54
C LEU A 73 3.46 -6.61 1.90
N ILE A 74 2.87 -5.79 1.02
CA ILE A 74 2.58 -4.39 1.33
C ILE A 74 1.57 -4.28 2.48
N THR A 75 0.48 -5.05 2.40
CA THR A 75 -0.56 -5.12 3.44
C THR A 75 0.01 -5.62 4.77
N ALA A 76 0.95 -6.57 4.75
CA ALA A 76 1.63 -7.06 5.95
C ALA A 76 2.31 -5.91 6.71
N VAL A 77 3.04 -5.04 6.00
CA VAL A 77 3.73 -3.90 6.63
C VAL A 77 2.73 -2.89 7.20
N ARG A 78 1.64 -2.61 6.48
CA ARG A 78 0.54 -1.75 6.96
C ARG A 78 -0.10 -2.33 8.22
N ARG A 79 -0.44 -3.61 8.22
CA ARG A 79 -1.04 -4.34 9.35
C ARG A 79 -0.14 -4.28 10.57
N ASP A 80 1.14 -4.56 10.39
CA ASP A 80 2.09 -4.55 11.51
C ASP A 80 2.24 -3.14 12.09
N TYR A 81 2.29 -2.10 11.24
CA TYR A 81 2.28 -0.71 11.73
C TYR A 81 0.98 -0.38 12.48
N PHE A 82 -0.18 -0.76 11.95
CA PHE A 82 -1.48 -0.57 12.57
C PHE A 82 -1.56 -1.17 13.97
N LEU A 83 -1.12 -2.42 14.12
CA LEU A 83 -1.21 -3.15 15.38
C LEU A 83 -0.13 -2.71 16.39
N THR A 84 1.10 -2.49 15.92
CA THR A 84 2.23 -2.24 16.82
C THR A 84 2.41 -0.76 17.18
N VAL A 85 2.22 0.15 16.22
CA VAL A 85 2.41 1.60 16.40
C VAL A 85 1.08 2.26 16.74
N GLN A 86 0.02 2.01 15.97
CA GLN A 86 -1.29 2.64 16.19
C GLN A 86 -2.19 1.89 17.19
N LYS A 87 -1.74 0.74 17.71
CA LYS A 87 -2.48 -0.08 18.71
C LYS A 87 -3.89 -0.46 18.26
N GLY A 88 -4.08 -0.67 16.95
CA GLY A 88 -5.37 -0.99 16.36
C GLY A 88 -6.34 0.19 16.27
N VAL A 89 -5.88 1.43 16.47
CA VAL A 89 -6.69 2.64 16.37
C VAL A 89 -6.42 3.32 15.02
N ALA A 90 -7.44 3.41 14.17
CA ALA A 90 -7.30 4.04 12.86
C ALA A 90 -7.05 5.56 12.99
N SER A 91 -6.20 6.10 12.13
CA SER A 91 -6.05 7.56 12.03
C SER A 91 -7.33 8.19 11.48
N THR A 92 -7.68 9.37 11.97
CA THR A 92 -8.76 10.21 11.42
C THR A 92 -8.24 11.20 10.37
N HIS A 93 -6.93 11.22 10.14
CA HIS A 93 -6.29 12.10 9.17
C HIS A 93 -6.29 11.46 7.77
N VAL A 94 -6.42 12.30 6.75
CA VAL A 94 -6.31 11.91 5.34
C VAL A 94 -5.35 12.88 4.66
N VAL A 95 -4.37 12.34 3.94
CA VAL A 95 -3.43 13.11 3.13
C VAL A 95 -4.03 13.29 1.74
N ALA A 96 -4.48 14.49 1.43
CA ALA A 96 -5.12 14.80 0.16
C ALA A 96 -4.11 14.74 -1.01
N PRO A 97 -4.57 14.47 -2.26
CA PRO A 97 -3.68 14.43 -3.43
C PRO A 97 -2.89 15.74 -3.64
N SER A 98 -3.47 16.87 -3.25
CA SER A 98 -2.85 18.21 -3.33
C SER A 98 -1.72 18.44 -2.34
N GLU A 99 -1.63 17.65 -1.27
CA GLU A 99 -0.57 17.73 -0.26
C GLU A 99 0.67 16.92 -0.66
N LEU A 100 0.56 16.09 -1.70
CA LEU A 100 1.67 15.28 -2.18
C LEU A 100 2.66 16.15 -2.98
N PRO A 101 3.98 15.99 -2.77
CA PRO A 101 4.98 16.62 -3.61
C PRO A 101 4.75 16.35 -5.10
N ALA A 102 5.07 17.33 -5.95
CA ALA A 102 4.89 17.21 -7.39
C ALA A 102 5.58 15.95 -7.96
N LYS A 103 5.05 15.41 -9.05
CA LYS A 103 5.65 14.26 -9.75
C LYS A 103 7.11 14.51 -10.19
N THR A 104 7.45 15.77 -10.44
CA THR A 104 8.80 16.24 -10.82
C THR A 104 9.65 16.70 -9.63
N ALA A 105 9.11 16.67 -8.40
CA ALA A 105 9.88 17.04 -7.22
C ALA A 105 11.06 16.09 -7.04
N GLU A 106 12.20 16.65 -6.65
CA GLU A 106 13.44 15.91 -6.45
C GLU A 106 14.11 16.31 -5.14
N VAL A 107 14.88 15.37 -4.59
CA VAL A 107 15.80 15.61 -3.49
C VAL A 107 17.13 14.96 -3.85
N GLU A 108 18.22 15.72 -3.74
CA GLU A 108 19.57 15.24 -4.07
C GLU A 108 19.68 14.59 -5.46
N GLY A 109 18.97 15.14 -6.45
CA GLY A 109 18.93 14.66 -7.84
C GLY A 109 18.06 13.44 -8.08
N ILE A 110 17.29 13.01 -7.08
CA ILE A 110 16.39 11.85 -7.17
C ILE A 110 14.95 12.34 -7.32
N THR A 111 14.47 12.41 -8.56
CA THR A 111 13.08 12.70 -8.88
C THR A 111 12.14 11.63 -8.31
N TRP A 112 10.91 12.01 -7.96
CA TRP A 112 9.87 11.16 -7.36
C TRP A 112 10.09 10.76 -5.90
N LEU A 113 11.33 10.77 -5.41
CA LEU A 113 11.65 10.38 -4.03
C LEU A 113 10.88 11.18 -2.97
N PRO A 114 10.79 12.53 -3.03
CA PRO A 114 10.00 13.28 -2.05
C PRO A 114 8.53 12.83 -2.03
N ARG A 115 7.97 12.55 -3.21
CA ARG A 115 6.56 12.15 -3.36
C ARG A 115 6.31 10.77 -2.75
N ILE A 116 7.13 9.77 -3.10
CA ILE A 116 6.92 8.40 -2.61
C ILE A 116 7.19 8.27 -1.11
N ILE A 117 8.06 9.10 -0.51
CA ILE A 117 8.23 9.16 0.96
C ILE A 117 6.93 9.57 1.66
N VAL A 118 6.27 10.63 1.19
CA VAL A 118 5.00 11.09 1.77
C VAL A 118 3.91 10.02 1.60
N LYS A 119 3.82 9.40 0.41
CA LYS A 119 2.88 8.30 0.16
C LYS A 119 3.16 7.08 1.03
N ALA A 120 4.41 6.71 1.24
CA ALA A 120 4.80 5.60 2.10
C ALA A 120 4.39 5.84 3.56
N ARG A 121 4.60 7.06 4.08
CA ARG A 121 4.15 7.45 5.43
C ARG A 121 2.63 7.42 5.54
N ALA A 122 1.91 7.97 4.57
CA ALA A 122 0.45 7.95 4.54
C ALA A 122 -0.09 6.50 4.46
N LYS A 123 0.53 5.64 3.65
CA LYS A 123 0.24 4.21 3.59
C LYS A 123 0.43 3.56 4.95
N LEU A 124 1.59 3.71 5.60
CA LEU A 124 1.85 3.13 6.91
C LEU A 124 0.78 3.50 7.95
N ARG A 125 0.34 4.76 7.96
CA ARG A 125 -0.65 5.29 8.92
C ARG A 125 -2.11 5.03 8.55
N GLY A 126 -2.39 4.52 7.35
CA GLY A 126 -3.76 4.36 6.84
C GLY A 126 -4.42 5.69 6.43
N GLU A 127 -3.62 6.69 6.08
CA GLU A 127 -4.05 8.08 5.83
C GLU A 127 -4.15 8.39 4.33
N MET A 128 -4.04 7.40 3.45
CA MET A 128 -4.21 7.59 2.01
C MET A 128 -5.64 8.03 1.69
N ASP A 129 -5.75 9.06 0.86
CA ASP A 129 -6.99 9.48 0.21
C ASP A 129 -7.48 8.42 -0.81
N PRO A 130 -8.80 8.21 -0.99
CA PRO A 130 -9.33 7.22 -1.93
C PRO A 130 -8.85 7.38 -3.38
N ASP A 131 -8.49 8.60 -3.81
CA ASP A 131 -7.98 8.87 -5.16
C ASP A 131 -6.45 8.72 -5.25
N THR A 132 -5.80 8.25 -4.19
CA THR A 132 -4.34 8.03 -4.14
C THR A 132 -4.00 6.68 -3.54
N MET A 133 -3.16 5.91 -4.25
CA MET A 133 -2.58 4.67 -3.72
C MET A 133 -1.05 4.76 -3.59
N PHE A 134 -0.48 4.05 -2.61
CA PHE A 134 0.95 3.69 -2.61
C PHE A 134 1.14 2.44 -3.47
N GLY A 135 2.13 2.48 -4.36
CA GLY A 135 2.36 1.40 -5.31
C GLY A 135 1.62 1.60 -6.63
N CYS A 136 1.21 2.82 -7.00
CA CYS A 136 0.73 3.10 -8.36
C CYS A 136 1.87 2.95 -9.40
N GLY A 137 1.55 2.92 -10.70
CA GLY A 137 2.56 2.74 -11.75
C GLY A 137 3.79 3.66 -11.67
N GLY A 138 3.63 4.91 -11.19
CA GLY A 138 4.76 5.81 -10.94
C GLY A 138 5.65 5.38 -9.75
N ASP A 139 5.06 4.90 -8.66
CA ASP A 139 5.82 4.34 -7.53
C ASP A 139 6.52 3.04 -7.94
N ARG A 140 5.85 2.17 -8.70
CA ARG A 140 6.42 0.89 -9.16
C ARG A 140 7.58 1.12 -10.12
N ALA A 141 7.44 2.06 -11.06
CA ALA A 141 8.52 2.47 -11.95
C ALA A 141 9.73 3.04 -11.17
N PHE A 142 9.48 3.89 -10.17
CA PHE A 142 10.54 4.41 -9.30
C PHE A 142 11.24 3.30 -8.53
N LEU A 143 10.48 2.44 -7.85
CA LEU A 143 11.00 1.37 -7.00
C LEU A 143 11.77 0.32 -7.79
N SER A 144 11.27 -0.05 -8.98
CA SER A 144 11.94 -0.95 -9.91
C SER A 144 13.27 -0.37 -10.42
N LYS A 145 13.31 0.93 -10.76
CA LYS A 145 14.54 1.62 -11.18
C LYS A 145 15.65 1.52 -10.13
N TYR A 146 15.29 1.57 -8.84
CA TYR A 146 16.23 1.49 -7.73
C TYR A 146 16.28 0.09 -7.10
N ASP A 147 15.76 -0.95 -7.75
CA ASP A 147 15.80 -2.34 -7.26
C ASP A 147 15.37 -2.48 -5.78
N ILE A 148 14.25 -1.84 -5.42
CA ILE A 148 13.68 -1.89 -4.07
C ILE A 148 12.27 -2.45 -4.15
N HIS A 149 12.00 -3.54 -3.45
CA HIS A 149 10.64 -4.06 -3.33
C HIS A 149 9.74 -3.07 -2.56
N PRO A 150 8.47 -2.82 -2.97
CA PRO A 150 7.61 -1.83 -2.32
C PRO A 150 7.41 -2.06 -0.81
N ALA A 151 7.24 -3.31 -0.39
CA ALA A 151 7.12 -3.64 1.04
C ALA A 151 8.42 -3.32 1.82
N ASP A 152 9.59 -3.50 1.21
CA ASP A 152 10.87 -3.21 1.86
C ASP A 152 11.12 -1.71 1.95
N PHE A 153 10.68 -0.95 0.94
CA PHE A 153 10.65 0.51 1.02
C PHE A 153 9.79 0.98 2.20
N LEU A 154 8.58 0.43 2.37
CA LEU A 154 7.71 0.76 3.51
C LEU A 154 8.36 0.43 4.85
N ARG A 155 8.99 -0.74 4.99
CA ARG A 155 9.71 -1.11 6.23
C ARG A 155 10.86 -0.16 6.52
N HIS A 156 11.60 0.26 5.49
CA HIS A 156 12.69 1.21 5.65
C HIS A 156 12.19 2.60 6.03
N VAL A 157 11.11 3.08 5.41
CA VAL A 157 10.46 4.35 5.78
C VAL A 157 9.95 4.29 7.22
N TRP A 158 9.36 3.17 7.64
CA TRP A 158 8.98 2.97 9.05
C TRP A 158 10.21 3.06 9.97
N ALA A 159 11.28 2.30 9.68
CA ALA A 159 12.50 2.30 10.49
C ALA A 159 13.21 3.66 10.53
N ALA A 160 13.08 4.47 9.47
CA ALA A 160 13.65 5.80 9.39
C ALA A 160 12.93 6.83 10.29
N GLY A 161 11.63 6.64 10.55
CA GLY A 161 10.82 7.62 11.28
C GLY A 161 10.77 8.95 10.53
N ASP A 162 11.20 10.03 11.18
CA ASP A 162 11.24 11.38 10.61
C ASP A 162 12.59 11.71 9.92
N ASP A 163 13.54 10.78 9.92
CA ASP A 163 14.88 10.98 9.34
C ASP A 163 14.91 10.60 7.86
N ASP A 164 14.52 11.54 7.00
CA ASP A 164 14.53 11.36 5.54
C ASP A 164 15.91 11.03 4.97
N ALA A 165 17.00 11.43 5.64
CA ALA A 165 18.36 11.15 5.18
C ALA A 165 18.63 9.64 5.13
N LYS A 166 18.04 8.84 6.03
CA LYS A 166 18.12 7.37 5.98
C LYS A 166 17.44 6.78 4.76
N ILE A 167 16.32 7.36 4.32
CA ILE A 167 15.59 6.88 3.15
C ILE A 167 16.35 7.27 1.88
N ILE A 168 16.88 8.49 1.81
CA ILE A 168 17.74 8.95 0.72
C ILE A 168 18.99 8.05 0.60
N ALA A 169 19.63 7.72 1.72
CA ALA A 169 20.80 6.84 1.74
C ALA A 169 20.51 5.44 1.18
N LEU A 170 19.35 4.84 1.52
CA LEU A 170 18.92 3.56 0.93
C LEU A 170 18.83 3.67 -0.59
N VAL A 171 18.11 4.67 -1.11
CA VAL A 171 17.91 4.80 -2.55
C VAL A 171 19.23 5.02 -3.28
N LYS A 172 20.13 5.84 -2.73
CA LYS A 172 21.48 6.05 -3.29
C LYS A 172 22.34 4.78 -3.29
N SER A 173 22.18 3.90 -2.31
CA SER A 173 22.92 2.63 -2.27
C SER A 173 22.49 1.62 -3.34
N ARG A 174 21.40 1.91 -4.05
CA ARG A 174 20.82 1.06 -5.10
C ARG A 174 20.84 1.73 -6.49
N ALA A 175 21.44 2.93 -6.58
CA ALA A 175 21.52 3.73 -7.80
C ALA A 175 22.72 3.35 -8.68
#